data_AF-A0A938ZSJ3-F1
#
_entry.id   AF-A0A938ZSJ3-F1
#
_cell.length_a   1.000
_cell.length_b   1.000
_cell.length_c   1.000
_cell.angle_alpha   90.00
_cell.angle_beta   90.00
_cell.angle_gamma   90.00
#
_symmetry.space_group_name_H-M   'P 1'
#
loop_
_entity.id
_entity.type
_entity.pdbx_description
1 polymer ?
#
loop_
_entity_poly.entity_id
_entity_poly.type
_entity_poly.pdbx_seq_one_letter_code
_entity_poly.pdbx_strand_id
1 'polypeptide(L)'
;MTVNSGIDDTQISRRWIQISFLIAAVLFNLCLIIQIFSVGLAYFYNSDWWNLHIWLVRGYGGLSLILLIWVFLIPFPRRVRNLTASMPVLLGLQFLTIHLQTSFPLAVFHPLIGFSLFSISITLVHRTSHIVFPNHNQD
;
A
#
# COMPACT_ATOMS: atom_id res chain seq x y z
N MET A 1 19.62 38.39 18.11
CA MET A 1 19.56 37.46 16.96
C MET A 1 19.24 36.08 17.51
N THR A 2 17.96 35.80 17.74
CA THR A 2 17.48 34.54 18.32
C THR A 2 17.09 33.61 17.17
N VAL A 3 17.83 32.52 17.02
CA VAL A 3 17.72 31.59 15.89
C VAL A 3 16.48 30.70 16.07
N ASN A 4 15.68 30.60 15.00
CA ASN A 4 14.46 29.81 14.79
C ASN A 4 14.67 28.27 14.89
N SER A 5 15.47 27.74 15.83
CA SER A 5 15.86 26.32 15.81
C SER A 5 14.67 25.35 15.95
N GLY A 6 13.64 25.73 16.72
CA GLY A 6 12.46 24.88 16.93
C GLY A 6 11.54 24.71 15.72
N ILE A 7 11.57 25.64 14.76
CA ILE A 7 10.74 25.53 13.54
C ILE A 7 11.41 24.58 12.54
N ASP A 8 12.74 24.67 12.39
CA ASP A 8 13.51 23.85 11.45
C ASP A 8 13.45 22.35 11.81
N ASP A 9 13.63 22.00 13.08
CA ASP A 9 13.64 20.61 13.54
C ASP A 9 12.29 19.89 13.30
N THR A 10 11.17 20.58 13.52
CA THR A 10 9.84 20.01 13.33
C THR A 10 9.50 19.77 11.86
N GLN A 11 9.98 20.66 10.98
CA GLN A 11 9.80 20.54 9.54
C GLN A 11 10.66 19.42 8.96
N ILE A 12 11.92 19.32 9.39
CA ILE A 12 12.85 18.24 9.02
C ILE A 12 12.28 16.89 9.47
N SER A 13 11.84 16.79 10.74
CA SER A 13 11.20 15.58 11.27
C SER A 13 9.99 15.16 10.44
N ARG A 14 9.08 16.09 10.13
CA ARG A 14 7.91 15.80 9.28
C ARG A 14 8.30 15.27 7.91
N ARG A 15 9.30 15.87 7.26
CA ARG A 15 9.78 15.46 5.94
C ARG A 15 10.35 14.04 5.96
N TRP A 16 11.16 13.71 6.97
CA TRP A 16 11.69 12.36 7.14
C TRP A 16 10.59 11.33 7.34
N ILE A 17 9.56 11.65 8.14
CA ILE A 17 8.45 10.72 8.35
C ILE A 17 7.65 10.53 7.04
N GLN A 18 7.46 11.58 6.23
CA GLN A 18 6.83 11.46 4.91
C GLN A 18 7.64 10.61 3.93
N ILE A 19 8.97 10.74 3.92
CA ILE A 19 9.87 9.91 3.11
C ILE A 19 9.78 8.45 3.54
N SER A 20 9.85 8.18 4.85
CA SER A 20 9.73 6.82 5.38
C SER A 20 8.38 6.19 5.04
N PHE A 21 7.29 6.95 5.11
CA PHE A 21 5.97 6.51 4.68
C PHE A 21 5.93 6.19 3.17
N LEU A 22 6.55 7.03 2.34
CA LEU A 22 6.68 6.78 0.89
C LEU A 22 7.46 5.49 0.61
N ILE A 23 8.58 5.27 1.29
CA ILE A 23 9.38 4.05 1.14
C ILE A 23 8.54 2.81 1.48
N ALA A 24 7.81 2.84 2.59
CA ALA A 24 6.92 1.76 2.99
C ALA A 24 5.79 1.52 1.95
N ALA A 25 5.21 2.58 1.38
CA ALA A 25 4.20 2.47 0.33
C ALA A 25 4.77 1.87 -0.97
N VAL A 26 5.99 2.24 -1.36
CA VAL A 26 6.71 1.67 -2.52
C VAL A 26 6.99 0.19 -2.29
N LEU A 27 7.49 -0.18 -1.11
CA LEU A 27 7.76 -1.57 -0.76
C LEU A 27 6.48 -2.41 -0.82
N PHE A 28 5.38 -1.89 -0.25
CA PHE A 28 4.06 -2.53 -0.34
C PHE A 28 3.62 -2.73 -1.80
N ASN A 29 3.81 -1.71 -2.65
CA ASN A 29 3.49 -1.80 -4.07
C ASN A 29 4.34 -2.86 -4.79
N LEU A 30 5.63 -2.93 -4.51
CA LEU A 30 6.53 -3.92 -5.08
C LEU A 30 6.11 -5.35 -4.69
N CYS A 31 5.68 -5.57 -3.44
CA CYS A 31 5.12 -6.85 -3.03
C CYS A 31 3.91 -7.27 -3.88
N LEU A 32 3.02 -6.34 -4.23
CA LEU A 32 1.87 -6.63 -5.08
C LEU A 32 2.27 -6.92 -6.53
N ILE A 33 3.28 -6.23 -7.07
CA ILE A 33 3.84 -6.55 -8.40
C ILE A 33 4.32 -8.00 -8.42
N ILE A 34 5.11 -8.38 -7.42
CA ILE A 34 5.65 -9.75 -7.32
C ILE A 34 4.51 -10.76 -7.15
N GLN A 35 3.43 -10.43 -6.44
CA GLN A 35 2.28 -11.32 -6.33
C GLN A 35 1.53 -11.54 -7.64
N ILE A 36 1.26 -10.48 -8.41
CA ILE A 36 0.57 -10.62 -9.70
C ILE A 36 1.44 -11.47 -10.62
N PHE A 37 2.76 -11.22 -10.61
CA PHE A 37 3.72 -12.03 -11.36
C PHE A 37 3.72 -13.50 -10.89
N SER A 38 3.72 -13.76 -9.58
CA SER A 38 3.72 -15.13 -9.04
C SER A 38 2.43 -15.88 -9.35
N VAL A 39 1.26 -15.22 -9.42
CA VAL A 39 0.01 -15.84 -9.90
C VAL A 39 0.14 -16.22 -11.38
N GLY A 40 0.70 -15.34 -12.20
CA GLY A 40 0.97 -15.63 -13.61
C GLY A 40 1.87 -16.86 -13.77
N LEU A 41 2.98 -16.93 -13.03
CA LEU A 41 3.85 -18.11 -13.02
C LEU A 41 3.15 -19.36 -12.50
N ALA A 42 2.32 -19.23 -11.46
CA ALA A 42 1.58 -20.34 -10.87
C ALA A 42 0.58 -20.95 -11.85
N TYR A 43 -0.05 -20.11 -12.67
CA TYR A 43 -1.04 -20.54 -13.66
C TYR A 43 -0.42 -21.06 -14.95
N PHE A 44 0.59 -20.36 -15.48
CA PHE A 44 1.14 -20.66 -16.81
C PHE A 44 2.41 -21.52 -16.82
N TYR A 45 3.12 -21.67 -15.69
CA TYR A 45 4.43 -22.32 -15.65
C TYR A 45 4.55 -23.44 -14.61
N ASN A 46 4.45 -23.13 -13.32
CA ASN A 46 4.57 -24.11 -12.23
C ASN A 46 3.71 -23.69 -11.03
N SER A 47 2.82 -24.57 -10.55
CA SER A 47 1.94 -24.32 -9.40
C SER A 47 2.67 -23.99 -8.09
N ASP A 48 3.93 -24.34 -7.91
CA ASP A 48 4.70 -24.06 -6.68
C ASP A 48 4.80 -22.55 -6.37
N TRP A 49 4.66 -21.70 -7.39
CA TRP A 49 4.66 -20.24 -7.24
C TRP A 49 3.46 -19.71 -6.43
N TRP A 50 2.41 -20.52 -6.20
CA TRP A 50 1.35 -20.21 -5.23
C TRP A 50 1.90 -20.04 -3.80
N ASN A 51 2.95 -20.78 -3.43
CA ASN A 51 3.56 -20.65 -2.11
C ASN A 51 4.15 -19.27 -1.89
N LEU A 52 4.82 -18.71 -2.92
CA LEU A 52 5.35 -17.35 -2.88
C LEU A 52 4.21 -16.33 -2.78
N HIS A 53 3.13 -16.52 -3.55
CA HIS A 53 1.95 -15.66 -3.49
C HIS A 53 1.37 -15.57 -2.07
N ILE A 54 1.16 -16.72 -1.43
CA ILE A 54 0.61 -16.84 -0.06
C ILE A 54 1.58 -16.26 0.98
N TRP A 55 2.88 -16.55 0.84
CA TRP A 55 3.88 -16.05 1.78
C TRP A 55 3.96 -14.51 1.75
N LEU A 56 3.92 -13.91 0.56
CA LEU A 56 3.95 -12.45 0.40
C LEU A 56 2.77 -11.78 1.11
N VAL A 57 1.52 -12.24 0.93
CA VAL A 57 0.36 -11.59 1.55
C VAL A 57 0.42 -11.63 3.07
N ARG A 58 0.96 -12.72 3.65
CA ARG A 58 1.18 -12.82 5.09
C ARG A 58 2.21 -11.82 5.58
N GLY A 59 3.28 -11.59 4.81
CA GLY A 59 4.31 -10.61 5.13
C GLY A 59 3.80 -9.16 5.06
N TYR A 60 3.34 -8.71 3.89
CA TYR A 60 2.94 -7.31 3.72
C TYR A 60 1.56 -6.99 4.29
N GLY A 61 0.76 -7.99 4.70
CA GLY A 61 -0.48 -7.79 5.44
C GLY A 61 -0.24 -6.92 6.69
N GLY A 62 0.82 -7.20 7.45
CA GLY A 62 1.25 -6.36 8.57
C GLY A 62 1.69 -4.95 8.13
N LEU A 63 2.37 -4.85 7.00
CA LEU A 63 2.78 -3.56 6.42
C LEU A 63 1.59 -2.67 6.07
N SER A 64 0.46 -3.23 5.62
CA SER A 64 -0.78 -2.45 5.39
C SER A 64 -1.31 -1.78 6.66
N LEU A 65 -1.23 -2.48 7.80
CA LEU A 65 -1.67 -1.95 9.10
C LEU A 65 -0.69 -0.92 9.64
N ILE A 66 0.61 -1.14 9.45
CA ILE A 66 1.65 -0.16 9.78
C ILE A 66 1.38 1.13 9.00
N LEU A 67 1.19 1.06 7.68
CA LEU A 67 0.86 2.22 6.86
C LEU A 67 -0.43 2.90 7.34
N LEU A 68 -1.46 2.13 7.73
CA LEU A 68 -2.71 2.67 8.24
C LEU A 68 -2.50 3.48 9.53
N ILE A 69 -1.79 2.95 10.51
CA ILE A 69 -1.51 3.68 11.74
C ILE A 69 -0.70 4.94 11.41
N TRP A 70 0.32 4.78 10.58
CA TRP A 70 1.25 5.84 10.23
C TRP A 70 0.59 7.02 9.53
N VAL A 71 -0.38 6.77 8.63
CA VAL A 71 -1.05 7.85 7.88
C VAL A 71 -1.89 8.77 8.77
N PHE A 72 -2.28 8.31 9.96
CA PHE A 72 -3.02 9.10 10.94
C PHE A 72 -2.13 9.86 11.92
N LEU A 73 -0.86 9.47 12.06
CA LEU A 73 0.13 10.19 12.88
C LEU A 73 0.57 11.53 12.25
N ILE A 74 0.29 11.74 10.96
CA ILE A 74 0.73 12.90 10.18
C ILE A 74 -0.49 13.55 9.51
N PRO A 75 -0.49 14.89 9.32
CA PRO A 75 -1.52 15.58 8.54
C PRO A 75 -1.40 15.33 7.02
N PHE A 76 -1.49 14.07 6.58
CA PHE A 76 -1.64 13.75 5.15
C PHE A 76 -3.02 14.20 4.62
N PRO A 77 -3.12 14.56 3.32
CA PRO A 77 -4.40 14.86 2.69
C PRO A 77 -5.39 13.71 2.83
N ARG A 78 -6.68 14.04 2.98
CA ARG A 78 -7.76 13.05 3.15
C ARG A 78 -7.76 11.95 2.09
N ARG A 79 -7.36 12.28 0.86
CA ARG A 79 -7.25 11.32 -0.23
C ARG A 79 -6.18 10.25 0.01
N VAL A 80 -5.01 10.61 0.55
CA VAL A 80 -3.95 9.66 0.93
C VAL A 80 -4.45 8.76 2.06
N ARG A 81 -5.07 9.35 3.09
CA ARG A 81 -5.66 8.60 4.21
C ARG A 81 -6.69 7.57 3.74
N ASN A 82 -7.62 7.97 2.86
CA ASN A 82 -8.64 7.07 2.33
C ASN A 82 -8.03 5.94 1.50
N LEU A 83 -7.04 6.23 0.65
CA LEU A 83 -6.32 5.21 -0.11
C LEU A 83 -5.65 4.21 0.84
N THR A 84 -4.89 4.69 1.82
CA THR A 84 -4.23 3.82 2.81
C THR A 84 -5.23 3.00 3.62
N ALA A 85 -6.33 3.60 4.08
CA ALA A 85 -7.39 2.90 4.82
C ALA A 85 -8.10 1.82 4.00
N SER A 86 -8.25 2.02 2.69
CA SER A 86 -8.85 1.01 1.82
C SER A 86 -7.97 -0.23 1.62
N MET A 87 -6.64 -0.13 1.81
CA MET A 87 -5.74 -1.26 1.57
C MET A 87 -5.99 -2.46 2.50
N PRO A 88 -6.01 -2.32 3.84
CA PRO A 88 -6.32 -3.44 4.73
C PRO A 88 -7.76 -3.93 4.57
N VAL A 89 -8.71 -3.07 4.19
CA VAL A 89 -10.08 -3.48 3.88
C VAL A 89 -10.10 -4.39 2.65
N LEU A 90 -9.45 -4.00 1.56
CA LEU A 90 -9.36 -4.81 0.35
C LEU A 90 -8.59 -6.11 0.58
N LEU A 91 -7.56 -6.09 1.42
CA LEU A 91 -6.88 -7.32 1.84
C LEU A 91 -7.83 -8.24 2.62
N GLY A 92 -8.55 -7.71 3.59
CA GLY A 92 -9.56 -8.47 4.35
C GLY A 92 -10.62 -9.07 3.44
N LEU A 93 -11.11 -8.31 2.46
CA LEU A 93 -12.06 -8.81 1.46
C LEU A 93 -11.48 -9.91 0.56
N GLN A 94 -10.19 -9.83 0.20
CA GLN A 94 -9.52 -10.93 -0.53
C GLN A 94 -9.46 -12.22 0.29
N PHE A 95 -9.17 -12.14 1.59
CA PHE A 95 -9.23 -13.31 2.47
C PHE A 95 -10.65 -13.84 2.64
N LEU A 96 -11.61 -12.93 2.80
CA LEU A 96 -13.01 -13.28 2.99
C LEU A 96 -13.57 -14.04 1.78
N THR A 97 -13.30 -13.55 0.58
CA THR A 97 -13.82 -14.13 -0.68
C THR A 97 -13.29 -15.54 -0.97
N ILE A 98 -12.06 -15.87 -0.54
CA ILE A 98 -11.48 -17.21 -0.76
C ILE A 98 -11.80 -18.21 0.37
N HIS A 99 -12.11 -17.75 1.58
CA HIS A 99 -12.39 -18.63 2.72
C HIS A 99 -13.88 -18.84 3.01
N LEU A 100 -14.76 -17.90 2.61
CA LEU A 100 -16.21 -18.08 2.77
C LEU A 100 -16.75 -19.05 1.71
N GLN A 101 -17.31 -20.17 2.19
CA GLN A 101 -18.07 -21.09 1.36
C GLN A 101 -19.53 -20.64 1.33
N THR A 102 -19.99 -20.16 0.18
CA THR A 102 -21.41 -19.80 -0.05
C THR A 102 -21.92 -20.48 -1.31
N SER A 103 -23.24 -20.50 -1.53
CA SER A 103 -23.83 -21.07 -2.74
C SER A 103 -23.35 -20.41 -4.03
N PHE A 104 -22.88 -19.16 -3.95
CA PHE A 104 -22.22 -18.45 -5.05
C PHE A 104 -20.69 -18.48 -4.86
N PRO A 105 -19.89 -18.75 -5.91
CA PRO A 105 -18.43 -18.84 -5.78
C PRO A 105 -17.78 -17.45 -5.63
N LEU A 106 -17.76 -16.92 -4.40
CA LEU A 106 -17.20 -15.59 -4.09
C LEU A 106 -15.71 -15.45 -4.46
N ALA A 107 -14.97 -16.56 -4.52
CA ALA A 107 -13.56 -16.58 -4.92
C ALA A 107 -13.30 -15.98 -6.32
N VAL A 108 -14.31 -15.95 -7.20
CA VAL A 108 -14.21 -15.32 -8.53
C VAL A 108 -13.92 -13.81 -8.43
N PHE A 109 -14.32 -13.15 -7.33
CA PHE A 109 -14.04 -11.74 -7.10
C PHE A 109 -12.61 -11.47 -6.61
N HIS A 110 -11.90 -12.48 -6.10
CA HIS A 110 -10.57 -12.30 -5.51
C HIS A 110 -9.59 -11.56 -6.46
N PRO A 111 -9.45 -11.93 -7.75
CA PRO A 111 -8.59 -11.19 -8.68
C PRO A 111 -9.02 -9.74 -8.89
N LEU A 112 -10.33 -9.46 -8.96
CA LEU A 112 -10.85 -8.09 -9.14
C LEU A 112 -10.50 -7.20 -7.95
N ILE A 113 -10.63 -7.73 -6.72
CA ILE A 113 -10.24 -7.05 -5.50
C ILE A 113 -8.71 -6.89 -5.45
N GLY A 114 -7.96 -7.90 -5.89
CA GLY A 114 -6.49 -7.87 -6.03
C GLY A 114 -6.00 -6.75 -6.95
N PHE A 115 -6.57 -6.63 -8.16
CA PHE A 115 -6.24 -5.54 -9.09
C PHE A 115 -6.66 -4.17 -8.55
N SER A 116 -7.77 -4.09 -7.81
CA SER A 116 -8.19 -2.85 -7.13
C SER A 116 -7.18 -2.43 -6.08
N LEU A 117 -6.71 -3.36 -5.24
CA LEU A 117 -5.65 -3.11 -4.26
C LEU A 117 -4.35 -2.66 -4.92
N PHE A 118 -3.97 -3.30 -6.03
CA PHE A 118 -2.80 -2.91 -6.81
C PHE A 118 -2.90 -1.48 -7.38
N SER A 119 -4.04 -1.14 -7.99
CA SER A 119 -4.30 0.19 -8.54
C SER A 119 -4.27 1.29 -7.46
N ILE A 120 -4.89 1.03 -6.31
CA ILE A 120 -4.85 1.93 -5.15
C ILE A 120 -3.44 2.10 -4.62
N SER A 121 -2.65 1.02 -4.58
CA SER A 121 -1.25 1.05 -4.16
C SER A 121 -0.37 1.91 -5.07
N ILE A 122 -0.49 1.75 -6.39
CA ILE A 122 0.19 2.63 -7.35
C ILE A 122 -0.22 4.10 -7.13
N THR A 123 -1.52 4.34 -6.98
CA THR A 123 -2.07 5.68 -6.77
C THR A 123 -1.54 6.31 -5.47
N LEU A 124 -1.42 5.51 -4.41
CA LEU A 124 -0.88 5.93 -3.13
C LEU A 124 0.59 6.34 -3.25
N VAL A 125 1.41 5.53 -3.94
CA VAL A 125 2.82 5.87 -4.22
C VAL A 125 2.93 7.18 -4.98
N HIS A 126 2.19 7.33 -6.08
CA HIS A 126 2.23 8.54 -6.90
C HIS A 126 1.82 9.80 -6.12
N ARG A 127 0.72 9.73 -5.35
CA ARG A 127 0.25 10.88 -4.57
C ARG A 127 1.18 11.25 -3.43
N THR A 128 1.73 10.25 -2.74
CA THR A 128 2.69 10.48 -1.66
C THR A 128 4.00 11.04 -2.20
N SER A 129 4.46 10.54 -3.36
CA SER A 129 5.63 11.07 -4.06
C SER A 129 5.48 12.56 -4.36
N HIS A 130 4.33 13.01 -4.89
CA HIS A 130 4.08 14.43 -5.15
C HIS A 130 4.05 15.30 -3.89
N ILE A 131 3.74 14.73 -2.72
CA ILE A 131 3.80 15.45 -1.43
C ILE A 131 5.25 15.58 -0.97
N VAL A 132 6.05 14.53 -1.14
CA VAL A 132 7.46 14.48 -0.73
C VAL A 132 8.36 15.29 -1.68
N PHE A 133 8.06 15.25 -2.97
CA PHE A 133 8.78 15.91 -4.06
C PHE A 133 7.81 16.79 -4.87
N PRO A 134 7.37 17.93 -4.32
CA PRO A 134 6.52 18.86 -5.06
C PRO A 134 7.28 19.43 -6.26
N ASN A 135 6.70 19.32 -7.46
CA ASN A 135 7.23 19.97 -8.66
C ASN A 135 7.10 21.49 -8.51
N HIS A 136 8.23 22.21 -8.53
CA HIS A 136 8.30 23.68 -8.42
C HIS A 136 7.89 24.44 -9.70
N ASN A 137 7.39 23.74 -10.73
CA ASN A 137 7.15 24.33 -12.06
C ASN A 137 5.66 24.57 -12.37
N GLN A 138 4.82 24.80 -11.36
CA GLN A 138 3.39 25.08 -11.55
C GLN A 138 2.93 26.31 -10.74
N ASP A 139 3.66 27.41 -10.89
CA ASP A 139 3.18 28.76 -10.58
C ASP A 139 2.92 29.52 -11.89
#